data_AF-A0A8X6R4W2-F1
#
_entry.id   AF-A0A8X6R4W2-F1
#
_cell.length_a   1.000
_cell.length_b   1.000
_cell.length_c   1.000
_cell.angle_alpha   90.00
_cell.angle_beta   90.00
_cell.angle_gamma   90.00
#
_symmetry.space_group_name_H-M   'P 1'
#
loop_
_entity.id
_entity.type
_entity.pdbx_description
1 polymer ?
#
loop_
_entity_poly.entity_id
_entity_poly.type
_entity_poly.pdbx_seq_one_letter_code
_entity_poly.pdbx_strand_id
1 'polypeptide(L)'
;MNIISQLLKNIAKCKFCNQLDSLVISEDSGSRRGLCVNLVLQCIYCGQATSAMSYDMTNGSDDINIRLAYGMRCIGKSNSAAKTFIAVMNLPPPPAKFECYNDIYSCVA
;
A
#
# COMPACT_ATOMS: atom_id res chain seq x y z
N MET A 1 -10.15 -8.54 10.63
CA MET A 1 -11.23 -7.52 10.64
C MET A 1 -10.72 -6.26 9.96
N ASN A 2 -11.38 -5.79 8.90
CA ASN A 2 -11.04 -4.51 8.27
C ASN A 2 -11.84 -3.39 8.95
N ILE A 3 -11.23 -2.74 9.96
CA ILE A 3 -11.86 -1.68 10.77
C ILE A 3 -12.41 -0.56 9.87
N ILE A 4 -11.70 -0.22 8.80
CA ILE A 4 -12.12 0.82 7.85
C ILE A 4 -13.43 0.43 7.15
N SER A 5 -13.58 -0.84 6.77
CA SER A 5 -14.84 -1.32 6.18
C SER A 5 -16.00 -1.22 7.17
N GLN A 6 -15.78 -1.49 8.45
CA GLN A 6 -16.82 -1.35 9.47
C GLN A 6 -17.23 0.12 9.66
N LEU A 7 -16.27 1.05 9.67
CA LEU A 7 -16.57 2.47 9.75
C LEU A 7 -17.36 2.96 8.54
N LEU A 8 -16.99 2.53 7.33
CA LEU A 8 -17.67 2.95 6.11
C LEU A 8 -19.11 2.45 6.01
N LYS A 9 -19.39 1.23 6.47
CA LYS A 9 -20.75 0.69 6.47
C LYS A 9 -21.74 1.59 7.23
N ASN A 10 -21.29 2.17 8.34
CA ASN A 10 -22.11 3.01 9.20
C ASN A 10 -22.29 4.46 8.69
N ILE A 11 -21.41 4.93 7.78
CA ILE A 11 -21.34 6.35 7.40
C ILE A 11 -21.67 6.57 5.93
N ALA A 12 -21.38 5.60 5.06
CA ALA A 12 -21.41 5.74 3.62
C ALA A 12 -22.37 4.76 2.95
N LYS A 13 -23.08 5.26 1.95
CA LYS A 13 -23.93 4.48 1.05
C LYS A 13 -23.32 4.40 -0.34
N CYS A 14 -23.67 3.37 -1.10
CA CYS A 14 -23.21 3.26 -2.48
C CYS A 14 -23.77 4.41 -3.33
N LYS A 15 -22.90 5.12 -4.06
CA LYS A 15 -23.31 6.20 -4.98
C LYS A 15 -24.26 5.73 -6.09
N PHE A 16 -24.15 4.46 -6.51
CA PHE A 16 -24.87 3.94 -7.69
C PHE A 16 -26.22 3.29 -7.35
N CYS A 17 -26.28 2.47 -6.29
CA CYS A 17 -27.51 1.78 -5.89
C CYS A 17 -28.14 2.32 -4.60
N ASN A 18 -27.51 3.31 -3.96
CA ASN A 18 -28.01 4.00 -2.77
C ASN A 18 -28.23 3.11 -1.53
N GLN A 19 -27.71 1.88 -1.53
CA GLN A 19 -27.83 0.93 -0.43
C GLN A 19 -26.91 1.28 0.74
N LEU A 20 -27.41 1.12 1.97
CA LEU A 20 -26.64 1.17 3.22
C LEU A 20 -25.90 -0.15 3.44
N ASP A 21 -24.89 -0.13 4.31
CA ASP A 21 -24.06 -1.30 4.64
C ASP A 21 -23.48 -2.04 3.42
N SER A 22 -23.36 -1.32 2.31
CA SER A 22 -23.12 -1.91 1.00
C SER A 22 -21.65 -1.94 0.61
N LEU A 23 -20.82 -1.13 1.28
CA LEU A 23 -19.43 -0.91 0.92
C LEU A 23 -18.50 -1.85 1.69
N VAL A 24 -17.59 -2.49 0.96
CA VAL A 24 -16.52 -3.33 1.51
C VAL A 24 -15.19 -2.84 0.93
N ILE A 25 -14.20 -2.68 1.80
CA ILE A 25 -12.81 -2.47 1.38
C ILE A 25 -12.07 -3.80 1.41
N SER A 26 -11.43 -4.11 0.31
CA SER A 26 -10.44 -5.18 0.19
C SER A 26 -9.12 -4.62 -0.33
N GLU A 27 -8.08 -5.43 -0.23
CA GLU A 27 -6.82 -5.16 -0.90
C GLU A 27 -6.70 -6.05 -2.14
N ASP A 28 -6.30 -5.47 -3.27
CA ASP A 28 -5.89 -6.23 -4.43
C ASP A 28 -4.42 -6.68 -4.26
N SER A 29 -4.26 -7.97 -3.97
CA SER A 29 -2.94 -8.59 -3.77
C SER A 29 -2.17 -8.81 -5.07
N GLY A 30 -2.85 -8.82 -6.22
CA GLY A 30 -2.25 -9.12 -7.53
C GLY A 30 -1.40 -7.98 -8.08
N SER A 31 -1.69 -6.74 -7.67
CA SER A 31 -0.97 -5.52 -8.11
C SER A 31 0.02 -4.98 -7.07
N ARG A 32 0.31 -5.76 -6.01
CA ARG A 32 1.17 -5.32 -4.91
C ARG A 32 2.61 -5.07 -5.39
N ARG A 33 3.16 -3.91 -5.01
CA ARG A 33 4.55 -3.51 -5.30
C ARG A 33 5.27 -3.14 -4.01
N GLY A 34 5.94 -4.12 -3.39
CA GLY A 34 6.59 -3.92 -2.09
C GLY A 34 5.60 -3.52 -1.00
N LEU A 35 5.86 -2.39 -0.35
CA LEU A 35 5.00 -1.84 0.70
C LEU A 35 3.73 -1.15 0.17
N CYS A 36 3.58 -1.00 -1.13
CA CYS A 36 2.42 -0.37 -1.75
C CYS A 36 1.19 -1.28 -1.68
N VAL A 37 0.09 -0.73 -1.19
CA VAL A 37 -1.20 -1.40 -1.09
C VAL A 37 -2.13 -0.82 -2.15
N ASN A 38 -2.82 -1.69 -2.90
CA ASN A 38 -3.92 -1.26 -3.76
C ASN A 38 -5.25 -1.54 -3.05
N LEU A 39 -5.93 -0.49 -2.61
CA LEU A 39 -7.21 -0.60 -1.92
C LEU A 39 -8.35 -0.58 -2.92
N VAL A 40 -9.25 -1.55 -2.82
CA VAL A 40 -10.46 -1.65 -3.64
C VAL A 40 -11.67 -1.44 -2.74
N LEU A 41 -12.46 -0.42 -3.07
CA LEU A 41 -13.77 -0.17 -2.47
C LEU A 41 -14.85 -0.72 -3.40
N GLN A 42 -15.60 -1.72 -2.95
CA GLN A 42 -16.62 -2.38 -3.75
C GLN A 42 -17.98 -2.37 -3.06
N CYS A 43 -19.04 -2.15 -3.85
CA CYS A 43 -20.41 -2.36 -3.42
C CYS A 43 -20.82 -3.83 -3.60
N ILE A 44 -21.28 -4.48 -2.53
CA ILE A 44 -21.71 -5.90 -2.57
C ILE A 44 -23.02 -6.12 -3.34
N TYR A 45 -23.85 -5.09 -3.50
CA TYR A 45 -25.17 -5.22 -4.14
C TYR A 45 -25.13 -4.98 -5.65
N CYS A 46 -24.45 -3.91 -6.09
CA CYS A 46 -24.38 -3.56 -7.52
C CYS A 46 -23.04 -3.89 -8.18
N GLY A 47 -22.07 -4.41 -7.43
CA GLY A 47 -20.76 -4.83 -7.94
C GLY A 47 -19.80 -3.70 -8.32
N GLN A 48 -20.27 -2.44 -8.36
CA GLN A 48 -19.45 -1.28 -8.69
C GLN A 48 -18.27 -1.14 -7.74
N ALA A 49 -17.08 -0.94 -8.31
CA ALA A 49 -15.83 -0.87 -7.59
C ALA A 49 -15.00 0.35 -8.01
N THR A 50 -14.20 0.85 -7.09
CA THR A 50 -13.18 1.86 -7.36
C THR A 50 -11.93 1.49 -6.59
N SER A 51 -10.75 1.67 -7.19
CA SER A 51 -9.48 1.33 -6.58
C SER A 51 -8.57 2.56 -6.46
N ALA A 52 -7.76 2.59 -5.41
CA ALA A 52 -6.73 3.60 -5.21
C ALA A 52 -5.48 2.97 -4.60
N MET A 53 -4.31 3.37 -5.10
CA MET A 53 -3.03 2.93 -4.57
C MET A 53 -2.60 3.82 -3.38
N SER A 54 -1.95 3.20 -2.39
CA SER A 54 -1.57 3.84 -1.12
C SER A 54 -0.25 4.63 -1.17
N TYR A 55 0.18 5.12 -2.33
CA TYR A 55 1.44 5.86 -2.48
C TYR A 55 1.35 6.90 -3.60
N ASP A 56 2.24 7.89 -3.50
CA ASP A 56 2.57 8.82 -4.57
C ASP A 56 3.82 8.35 -5.33
N MET A 57 3.83 8.52 -6.65
CA MET A 57 5.04 8.25 -7.45
C MET A 57 6.00 9.42 -7.33
N THR A 58 7.25 9.13 -6.94
CA THR A 58 8.38 10.06 -7.04
C THR A 58 9.36 9.51 -8.05
N ASN A 59 9.60 10.25 -9.14
CA ASN A 59 10.52 9.86 -10.22
C ASN A 59 10.27 8.43 -10.78
N GLY A 60 9.00 8.06 -10.96
CA GLY A 60 8.61 6.74 -11.48
C GLY A 60 8.78 5.57 -10.50
N SER A 61 9.11 5.86 -9.24
CA SER A 61 9.26 4.89 -8.16
C SER A 61 8.29 5.19 -7.01
N ASP A 62 7.90 4.15 -6.27
CA ASP A 62 6.93 4.31 -5.19
C ASP A 62 7.60 4.93 -3.95
N ASP A 63 7.09 6.09 -3.49
CA ASP A 63 7.69 6.87 -2.41
C ASP A 63 7.88 6.08 -1.11
N ILE A 64 6.92 5.23 -0.73
CA ILE A 64 7.02 4.40 0.48
C ILE A 64 8.17 3.38 0.41
N ASN A 65 8.44 2.83 -0.77
CA ASN A 65 9.53 1.90 -0.99
C ASN A 65 10.89 2.63 -0.98
N ILE A 66 10.93 3.85 -1.54
CA ILE A 66 12.08 4.77 -1.44
C ILE A 66 12.39 5.02 0.05
N ARG A 67 11.41 5.51 0.82
CA ARG A 67 11.60 5.83 2.25
C ARG A 67 12.09 4.64 3.07
N LEU A 68 11.60 3.43 2.80
CA LEU A 68 12.11 2.22 3.46
C LEU A 68 13.60 2.00 3.12
N ALA A 69 13.96 2.05 1.84
CA ALA A 69 15.34 1.85 1.40
C ALA A 69 16.29 2.91 1.97
N TYR A 70 15.89 4.18 1.91
CA TYR A 70 16.65 5.29 2.48
C TYR A 70 16.79 5.16 4.00
N GLY A 71 15.69 4.88 4.71
CA GLY A 71 15.69 4.71 6.15
C GLY A 71 16.66 3.62 6.62
N MET A 72 16.67 2.47 5.93
CA MET A 72 17.62 1.38 6.20
C MET A 72 19.07 1.78 5.91
N ARG A 73 19.31 2.53 4.82
CA ARG A 73 20.64 3.08 4.50
C ARG A 73 21.14 4.03 5.60
N CYS A 74 20.30 4.95 6.08
CA CYS A 74 20.66 5.90 7.14
C CYS A 74 21.11 5.22 8.43
N ILE A 75 20.57 4.04 8.74
CA ILE A 75 20.95 3.27 9.94
C ILE A 75 22.01 2.19 9.65
N GLY A 76 22.62 2.21 8.46
CA GLY A 76 23.66 1.25 8.07
C GLY A 76 23.16 -0.20 7.97
N LYS A 77 21.87 -0.40 7.67
CA LYS A 77 21.23 -1.72 7.58
C LYS A 77 20.92 -2.08 6.13
N SER A 78 21.08 -3.37 5.81
CA SER A 78 20.85 -3.90 4.47
C SER A 78 19.41 -4.39 4.27
N ASN A 79 19.10 -4.83 3.05
CA ASN A 79 17.83 -5.46 2.68
C ASN A 79 17.42 -6.61 3.63
N SER A 80 18.39 -7.37 4.15
CA SER A 80 18.12 -8.45 5.12
C SER A 80 17.43 -7.94 6.39
N ALA A 81 17.93 -6.83 6.95
CA ALA A 81 17.33 -6.18 8.10
C ALA A 81 15.98 -5.54 7.76
N ALA A 82 15.82 -5.03 6.52
CA ALA A 82 14.54 -4.52 6.05
C ALA A 82 13.46 -5.61 6.01
N LYS A 83 13.80 -6.82 5.55
CA LYS A 83 12.92 -8.00 5.59
C LYS A 83 12.53 -8.37 7.02
N THR A 84 13.49 -8.39 7.94
CA THR A 84 13.23 -8.64 9.37
C THR A 84 12.30 -7.59 9.96
N PHE A 85 12.58 -6.31 9.72
CA PHE A 85 11.75 -5.20 10.20
C PHE A 85 10.30 -5.32 9.70
N ILE A 86 10.12 -5.57 8.40
CA ILE A 86 8.81 -5.77 7.79
C ILE A 86 8.06 -6.94 8.43
N ALA A 87 8.73 -8.07 8.64
CA ALA A 87 8.11 -9.24 9.27
C ALA A 87 7.70 -8.96 10.72
N VAL A 88 8.55 -8.28 11.50
CA VAL A 88 8.24 -7.89 12.89
C VAL A 88 7.06 -6.94 12.95
N MET A 89 6.96 -6.01 12.00
CA MET A 89 5.89 -5.01 11.93
C MET A 89 4.61 -5.55 11.26
N ASN A 90 4.58 -6.81 10.85
CA ASN A 90 3.49 -7.42 10.09
C ASN A 90 3.11 -6.61 8.82
N LEU A 91 4.14 -6.09 8.14
CA LEU A 91 3.99 -5.30 6.91
C LEU A 91 4.00 -6.20 5.66
N PRO A 92 3.48 -5.71 4.52
CA PRO A 92 3.64 -6.34 3.22
C PRO A 92 5.11 -6.72 2.91
N PRO A 93 5.37 -7.82 2.18
CA PRO A 93 6.73 -8.20 1.82
C PRO A 93 7.46 -7.06 1.09
N PRO A 94 8.79 -6.91 1.32
CA PRO A 94 9.54 -5.77 0.80
C PRO A 94 9.52 -5.71 -0.73
N PRO A 95 9.80 -4.53 -1.31
CA PRO A 95 9.97 -4.40 -2.74
C PRO A 95 11.05 -5.36 -3.26
N ALA A 96 10.73 -6.10 -4.32
CA ALA A 96 11.62 -7.11 -4.91
C ALA A 96 12.98 -6.53 -5.37
N LYS A 97 13.03 -5.23 -5.63
CA LYS A 97 14.19 -4.50 -6.15
C LYS A 97 14.72 -3.46 -5.14
N PHE A 98 14.93 -3.87 -3.90
CA PHE A 98 15.45 -3.00 -2.83
C PHE A 98 16.74 -2.26 -3.21
N GLU A 99 17.62 -2.93 -3.96
CA GLU A 99 18.91 -2.38 -4.40
C GLU A 99 18.77 -1.34 -5.51
N CYS A 100 17.73 -1.42 -6.36
CA CYS A 100 17.49 -0.46 -7.44
C CYS A 100 17.10 0.93 -6.93
N TYR A 101 16.73 1.05 -5.65
CA TYR A 101 16.51 2.36 -5.03
C TYR A 101 17.82 3.08 -4.75
N ASN A 102 18.98 2.40 -4.76
CA ASN A 102 20.28 3.05 -4.54
C ASN A 102 20.60 4.10 -5.61
N ASP A 103 20.21 3.84 -6.86
CA ASP A 103 20.48 4.73 -8.00
C ASP A 103 19.64 6.02 -7.97
N ILE A 104 18.49 5.99 -7.26
CA ILE A 104 17.68 7.19 -7.04
C ILE A 104 18.41 8.19 -6.13
N TYR A 105 19.28 7.69 -5.23
CA TYR A 105 20.02 8.54 -4.28
C TYR A 105 21.37 9.03 -4.82
N SER A 106 21.92 8.45 -5.90
CA SER A 106 23.18 8.93 -6.48
C SER A 106 23.08 10.34 -7.10
N CYS A 107 21.86 10.89 -7.22
CA CYS A 107 21.62 12.26 -7.67
C CYS A 107 21.36 13.26 -6.52
N VAL A 108 21.43 12.83 -5.25
CA VAL A 108 21.08 13.66 -4.07
C VAL A 108 22.29 13.87 -3.13
N ALA A 109 23.51 13.58 -3.61
CA ALA A 109 24.76 13.82 -2.88
C ALA A 109 25.60 14.91 -3.55
#